data_AF-A0A180GLP7-F1
#
_entry.id   AF-A0A180GLP7-F1
#
_cell.length_a   1.000
_cell.length_b   1.000
_cell.length_c   1.000
_cell.angle_alpha   90.00
_cell.angle_beta   90.00
_cell.angle_gamma   90.00
#
_symmetry.space_group_name_H-M   'P 1'
#
loop_
_entity.id
_entity.type
_entity.pdbx_description
1 polymer ?
#
loop_
_entity_poly.entity_id
_entity_poly.type
_entity_poly.pdbx_seq_one_letter_code
_entity_poly.pdbx_strand_id
1 'polypeptide(L)'
;MGQLIVPELNQMSAQGFDAYDVGLQEEVLVMTPVMSFLADSPMHAKITNTPVPLCSLNPCRSCVLSAPSLLEKVTMKHLREFLQIKIYQSKRLKKKLKKKNKPIPAHLNAVIPQHIADLIKNDPNSLLNPYMELEGFDGSRHTPVEILHLFLLGVVKYVFCDFMDHLKPDEKVDLIGLWRSFNTNSLNIPSLKPVGMVKYSSSLVGKDFRVIVQAAPFIFFQFMEEPTRNIWHALCHLAPLVFQTHIKNMEEYLIELKIRIDIFLYHIIQSSAQWINKPKFHMLLHLPDSILLYGPAGLCSTEKFESYNGIVRNASVHSNRQSPGQDIAITFSSYHSYRQLLSRS
;
A
#
# COMPACT_ATOMS: atom_id res chain seq x y z
N MET A 1 -14.15 0.63 18.29
CA MET A 1 -12.84 1.29 18.51
C MET A 1 -12.83 2.69 17.91
N GLY A 2 -13.07 2.88 16.59
CA GLY A 2 -13.14 4.24 16.00
C GLY A 2 -14.14 5.20 16.68
N GLN A 3 -15.32 4.72 17.07
CA GLN A 3 -16.34 5.50 17.80
C GLN A 3 -15.87 6.06 19.16
N LEU A 4 -14.86 5.44 19.78
CA LEU A 4 -14.33 5.90 21.07
C LEU A 4 -13.14 6.84 20.86
N ILE A 5 -12.30 6.55 19.87
CA ILE A 5 -11.02 7.25 19.67
C ILE A 5 -11.20 8.54 18.85
N VAL A 6 -12.12 8.58 17.89
CA VAL A 6 -12.30 9.76 17.01
C VAL A 6 -12.71 11.02 17.80
N PRO A 7 -13.66 10.98 18.75
CA PRO A 7 -13.97 12.14 19.57
C PRO A 7 -12.77 12.65 20.37
N GLU A 8 -11.97 11.73 20.93
CA GLU A 8 -10.77 12.06 21.70
C GLU A 8 -9.70 12.71 20.80
N LEU A 9 -9.46 12.17 19.60
CA LEU A 9 -8.54 12.77 18.63
C LEU A 9 -8.99 14.15 18.17
N ASN A 10 -10.29 14.35 17.92
CA ASN A 10 -10.84 15.67 17.58
C ASN A 10 -10.62 16.65 18.74
N GLN A 11 -10.87 16.22 19.98
CA GLN A 11 -10.63 17.04 21.17
C GLN A 11 -9.15 17.40 21.33
N MET A 12 -8.24 16.44 21.22
CA MET A 12 -6.79 16.67 21.29
C MET A 12 -6.27 17.55 20.15
N SER A 13 -6.91 17.53 18.99
CA SER A 13 -6.52 18.37 17.85
C SER A 13 -7.12 19.77 17.90
N ALA A 14 -8.30 19.96 18.50
CA ALA A 14 -9.01 21.24 18.53
C ALA A 14 -8.76 22.03 19.82
N GLN A 15 -8.68 21.33 20.96
CA GLN A 15 -8.57 21.93 22.29
C GLN A 15 -7.21 21.63 22.96
N GLY A 16 -6.56 20.54 22.56
CA GLY A 16 -5.30 20.10 23.18
C GLY A 16 -5.51 19.51 24.57
N PHE A 17 -4.41 19.24 25.25
CA PHE A 17 -4.37 18.80 26.63
C PHE A 17 -3.12 19.31 27.34
N ASP A 18 -3.22 19.56 28.64
CA ASP A 18 -2.08 20.01 29.43
C ASP A 18 -1.08 18.87 29.67
N ALA A 19 0.20 19.15 29.48
CA ALA A 19 1.29 18.24 29.79
C ALA A 19 2.46 19.00 30.42
N TYR A 20 3.26 18.33 31.26
CA TYR A 20 4.45 18.95 31.83
C TYR A 20 5.68 18.66 30.97
N ASP A 21 6.34 19.69 30.45
CA ASP A 21 7.58 19.55 29.69
C ASP A 21 8.79 19.60 30.65
N VAL A 22 9.51 18.48 30.74
CA VAL A 22 10.66 18.34 31.65
C VAL A 22 11.86 19.21 31.23
N GLY A 23 12.01 19.50 29.94
CA GLY A 23 13.09 20.34 29.40
C GLY A 23 12.84 21.83 29.65
N LEU A 24 11.58 22.27 29.57
CA LEU A 24 11.16 23.65 29.83
C LEU A 24 10.82 23.90 31.31
N GLN A 25 10.58 22.84 32.09
CA GLN A 25 10.15 22.87 33.50
C GLN A 25 8.80 23.59 33.73
N GLU A 26 7.90 23.55 32.76
CA GLU A 26 6.59 24.22 32.82
C GLU A 26 5.45 23.35 32.26
N GLU A 27 4.22 23.72 32.58
CA GLU A 27 3.03 23.16 31.95
C GLU A 27 2.86 23.76 30.54
N VAL A 28 2.69 22.88 29.55
CA VAL A 28 2.51 23.23 28.14
C VAL A 28 1.21 22.64 27.62
N LEU A 29 0.57 23.35 26.69
CA LEU A 29 -0.59 22.84 25.97
C LEU A 29 -0.11 22.02 24.76
N VAL A 30 -0.43 20.73 24.74
CA VAL A 30 -0.08 19.81 23.66
C VAL A 30 -1.25 19.63 22.71
N MET A 31 -1.00 19.89 21.43
CA MET A 31 -1.96 19.70 20.34
C MET A 31 -1.53 18.52 19.47
N THR A 32 -2.44 17.59 19.17
CA THR A 32 -2.10 16.38 18.39
C THR A 32 -2.98 16.24 17.15
N PRO A 33 -2.67 16.96 16.05
CA PRO A 33 -3.38 16.78 14.80
C PRO A 33 -3.02 15.44 14.15
N VAL A 34 -4.02 14.77 13.57
CA VAL A 34 -3.80 13.51 12.84
C VAL A 34 -3.27 13.80 11.43
N MET A 35 -2.01 13.46 11.20
CA MET A 35 -1.34 13.71 9.91
C MET A 35 -1.62 12.63 8.84
N SER A 36 -1.67 11.36 9.26
CA SER A 36 -1.97 10.23 8.37
C SER A 36 -2.32 8.95 9.13
N PHE A 37 -2.98 8.02 8.45
CA PHE A 37 -3.15 6.64 8.91
C PHE A 37 -2.19 5.71 8.17
N LEU A 38 -1.23 5.13 8.89
CA LEU A 38 -0.33 4.11 8.37
C LEU A 38 -0.95 2.73 8.63
N ALA A 39 -1.24 2.00 7.55
CA ALA A 39 -1.86 0.69 7.62
C ALA A 39 -1.60 -0.11 6.34
N ASP A 40 -1.93 -1.40 6.35
CA ASP A 40 -1.92 -2.22 5.15
C ASP A 40 -3.10 -1.86 4.21
N SER A 41 -3.10 -2.41 3.00
CA SER A 41 -4.16 -2.09 2.02
C SER A 41 -5.58 -2.45 2.47
N PRO A 42 -5.84 -3.63 3.09
CA PRO A 42 -7.15 -3.95 3.66
C PRO A 42 -7.61 -2.95 4.71
N MET A 43 -6.73 -2.55 5.63
CA MET A 43 -7.10 -1.61 6.67
C MET A 43 -7.32 -0.22 6.11
N HIS A 44 -6.46 0.28 5.21
CA HIS A 44 -6.72 1.54 4.51
C HIS A 44 -8.07 1.55 3.81
N ALA A 45 -8.43 0.47 3.12
CA ALA A 45 -9.72 0.35 2.48
C ALA A 45 -10.88 0.36 3.48
N LYS A 46 -10.71 -0.23 4.66
CA LYS A 46 -11.69 -0.14 5.75
C LYS A 46 -11.83 1.29 6.28
N ILE A 47 -10.73 2.02 6.49
CA ILE A 47 -10.76 3.45 6.88
C ILE A 47 -11.50 4.29 5.85
N THR A 48 -11.24 4.06 4.56
CA THR A 48 -11.79 4.87 3.47
C THR A 48 -13.13 4.35 2.95
N ASN A 49 -13.79 3.42 3.65
CA ASN A 49 -15.02 2.75 3.21
C ASN A 49 -14.95 2.22 1.76
N THR A 50 -13.76 1.79 1.32
CA THR A 50 -13.51 1.28 -0.02
C THR A 50 -13.72 -0.25 -0.03
N PRO A 51 -14.58 -0.79 -0.89
CA PRO A 51 -14.82 -2.24 -0.95
C PRO A 51 -13.55 -3.01 -1.38
N VAL A 52 -13.13 -3.98 -0.56
CA VAL A 52 -12.08 -4.96 -0.90
C VAL A 52 -12.76 -6.28 -1.27
N PRO A 53 -12.82 -6.62 -2.56
CA PRO A 53 -11.84 -7.58 -3.09
C PRO A 53 -11.30 -7.24 -4.49
N LEU A 54 -10.42 -8.09 -5.04
CA LEU A 54 -9.74 -7.96 -6.35
C LEU A 54 -10.67 -7.60 -7.53
N CYS A 55 -11.95 -7.95 -7.44
CA CYS A 55 -12.97 -7.68 -8.46
C CYS A 55 -13.83 -6.45 -8.16
N SER A 56 -13.38 -5.54 -7.29
CA SER A 56 -14.11 -4.31 -6.98
C SER A 56 -14.33 -3.47 -8.24
N LEU A 57 -15.55 -2.92 -8.35
CA LEU A 57 -15.92 -1.94 -9.35
C LEU A 57 -15.34 -0.56 -9.03
N ASN A 58 -14.94 -0.31 -7.79
CA ASN A 58 -14.25 0.90 -7.34
C ASN A 58 -12.92 0.48 -6.67
N PRO A 59 -11.90 0.09 -7.46
CA PRO A 59 -10.71 -0.58 -6.93
C PRO A 59 -9.69 0.39 -6.30
N CYS A 60 -9.87 1.70 -6.43
CA CYS A 60 -8.91 2.70 -5.97
C CYS A 60 -9.50 3.53 -4.82
N ARG A 61 -8.70 3.72 -3.77
CA ARG A 61 -9.04 4.59 -2.62
C ARG A 61 -8.59 6.04 -2.77
N SER A 62 -7.73 6.32 -3.76
CA SER A 62 -7.12 7.64 -3.95
C SER A 62 -7.69 8.43 -5.14
N CYS A 63 -8.52 7.80 -5.98
CA CYS A 63 -9.20 8.48 -7.09
C CYS A 63 -10.51 7.81 -7.50
N VAL A 64 -11.27 8.45 -8.39
CA VAL A 64 -12.60 8.02 -8.84
C VAL A 64 -12.56 6.93 -9.92
N LEU A 65 -11.54 6.06 -9.90
CA LEU A 65 -11.47 4.92 -10.82
C LEU A 65 -12.64 3.98 -10.52
N SER A 66 -13.51 3.81 -11.51
CA SER A 66 -14.70 2.97 -11.38
C SER A 66 -15.02 2.23 -12.67
N ALA A 67 -15.75 1.14 -12.56
CA ALA A 67 -16.34 0.42 -13.69
C ALA A 67 -17.82 0.12 -13.40
N PRO A 68 -18.75 0.36 -14.34
CA PRO A 68 -20.16 0.03 -14.13
C PRO A 68 -20.45 -1.45 -13.94
N SER A 69 -19.59 -2.32 -14.47
CA SER A 69 -19.70 -3.79 -14.37
C SER A 69 -18.33 -4.45 -14.54
N LEU A 70 -18.23 -5.75 -14.24
CA LEU A 70 -16.99 -6.51 -14.48
C LEU A 70 -16.64 -6.57 -15.98
N LEU A 71 -17.65 -6.63 -16.86
CA LEU A 71 -17.46 -6.60 -18.32
C LEU A 71 -16.88 -5.26 -18.79
N GLU A 72 -17.24 -4.16 -18.14
CA GLU A 72 -16.68 -2.84 -18.47
C GLU A 72 -15.19 -2.71 -18.08
N LYS A 73 -14.68 -3.55 -17.16
CA LYS A 73 -13.27 -3.52 -16.77
C LYS A 73 -12.33 -3.94 -17.90
N VAL A 74 -12.78 -4.80 -18.82
CA VAL A 74 -11.96 -5.27 -19.94
C VAL A 74 -11.98 -4.32 -21.15
N THR A 75 -12.63 -3.16 -21.02
CA THR A 75 -12.70 -2.18 -22.12
C THR A 75 -11.46 -1.31 -22.21
N MET A 76 -11.12 -0.86 -23.42
CA MET A 76 -10.07 0.15 -23.64
C MET A 76 -10.35 1.47 -22.90
N LYS A 77 -11.61 1.77 -22.60
CA LYS A 77 -11.98 2.92 -21.77
C LYS A 77 -11.47 2.73 -20.35
N HIS A 78 -11.83 1.62 -19.70
CA HIS A 78 -11.38 1.33 -18.35
C HIS A 78 -9.87 1.19 -18.26
N LEU A 79 -9.22 0.55 -19.25
CA LEU A 79 -7.75 0.47 -19.31
C LEU A 79 -7.08 1.85 -19.30
N ARG A 80 -7.62 2.82 -20.05
CA ARG A 80 -7.09 4.20 -20.09
C ARG A 80 -7.31 4.93 -18.77
N GLU A 81 -8.45 4.71 -18.12
CA GLU A 81 -8.77 5.27 -16.80
C GLU A 81 -7.89 4.64 -15.70
N PHE A 82 -7.68 3.33 -15.76
CA PHE A 82 -6.80 2.56 -14.89
C PHE A 82 -5.34 3.02 -15.03
N LEU A 83 -4.89 3.32 -16.24
CA LEU A 83 -3.53 3.84 -16.44
C LEU A 83 -3.39 5.34 -16.19
N GLN A 84 -4.49 6.05 -15.93
CA GLN A 84 -4.55 7.51 -15.90
C GLN A 84 -3.85 8.17 -17.11
N ILE A 85 -3.91 7.55 -18.30
CA ILE A 85 -3.27 8.09 -19.51
C ILE A 85 -3.91 9.44 -19.83
N LYS A 86 -3.22 10.52 -19.48
CA LYS A 86 -3.62 11.91 -19.76
C LYS A 86 -3.45 12.32 -21.24
N ILE A 87 -3.53 11.38 -22.19
CA ILE A 87 -3.45 11.71 -23.63
C ILE A 87 -4.82 12.18 -24.19
N TYR A 88 -5.94 12.10 -23.44
CA TYR A 88 -7.25 12.53 -23.96
C TYR A 88 -8.11 13.42 -23.05
N GLN A 89 -7.60 13.87 -21.90
CA GLN A 89 -8.40 14.66 -20.96
C GLN A 89 -8.56 16.14 -21.35
N SER A 90 -7.75 16.67 -22.27
CA SER A 90 -7.78 18.11 -22.63
C SER A 90 -8.76 18.49 -23.76
N LYS A 91 -9.08 17.58 -24.70
CA LYS A 91 -9.93 17.90 -25.87
C LYS A 91 -11.42 17.58 -25.70
N ARG A 92 -11.79 16.69 -24.78
CA ARG A 92 -13.19 16.21 -24.63
C ARG A 92 -13.96 16.90 -23.49
N LEU A 93 -13.27 17.35 -22.43
CA LEU A 93 -13.87 18.05 -21.29
C LEU A 93 -14.35 19.47 -21.67
N LYS A 94 -13.58 20.21 -22.49
CA LYS A 94 -13.96 21.56 -23.00
C LYS A 94 -15.17 21.55 -23.96
N LYS A 95 -15.50 20.41 -24.60
CA LYS A 95 -16.55 20.32 -25.64
C LYS A 95 -17.89 19.73 -25.13
N LYS A 96 -17.88 19.01 -24.00
CA LYS A 96 -19.08 18.36 -23.42
C LYS A 96 -19.79 19.18 -22.35
N LEU A 97 -19.08 19.95 -21.53
CA LEU A 97 -19.69 20.75 -20.45
C LEU A 97 -20.45 21.99 -20.96
N LYS A 98 -20.12 22.47 -22.17
CA LYS A 98 -20.81 23.63 -22.79
C LYS A 98 -22.09 23.28 -23.56
N LYS A 99 -22.49 22.01 -23.70
CA LYS A 99 -23.50 21.64 -24.73
C LYS A 99 -24.74 20.85 -24.30
N LYS A 100 -24.89 20.31 -23.09
CA LYS A 100 -26.07 19.44 -22.79
C LYS A 100 -26.51 19.37 -21.32
N ASN A 101 -27.27 20.35 -20.83
CA ASN A 101 -28.11 20.21 -19.61
C ASN A 101 -28.97 18.92 -19.65
N LYS A 102 -28.52 17.77 -19.10
CA LYS A 102 -29.24 16.47 -19.12
C LYS A 102 -28.80 15.48 -18.01
N PRO A 103 -29.62 14.44 -17.71
CA PRO A 103 -29.87 13.91 -16.35
C PRO A 103 -29.00 12.70 -15.93
N ILE A 104 -29.24 12.25 -14.69
CA ILE A 104 -28.48 11.24 -13.91
C ILE A 104 -28.47 9.85 -14.59
N PRO A 105 -27.32 9.13 -14.62
CA PRO A 105 -27.13 7.88 -15.37
C PRO A 105 -27.49 6.57 -14.65
N ALA A 106 -27.95 5.58 -15.43
CA ALA A 106 -28.49 4.27 -14.98
C ALA A 106 -27.50 3.32 -14.27
N HIS A 107 -26.21 3.64 -14.18
CA HIS A 107 -25.24 2.84 -13.42
C HIS A 107 -25.28 3.11 -11.90
N LEU A 108 -26.15 4.02 -11.46
CA LEU A 108 -26.53 4.19 -10.05
C LEU A 108 -27.61 3.20 -9.59
N ASN A 109 -28.12 2.34 -10.49
CA ASN A 109 -29.07 1.26 -10.18
C ASN A 109 -28.39 -0.06 -9.82
N ALA A 110 -27.19 -0.01 -9.21
CA ALA A 110 -26.66 -1.21 -8.58
C ALA A 110 -27.65 -1.60 -7.45
N VAL A 111 -28.13 -2.84 -7.46
CA VAL A 111 -28.94 -3.36 -6.35
C VAL A 111 -28.08 -3.23 -5.10
N ILE A 112 -28.42 -2.26 -4.25
CA ILE A 112 -27.80 -2.12 -2.93
C ILE A 112 -28.03 -3.47 -2.25
N PRO A 113 -26.96 -4.22 -1.88
CA PRO A 113 -27.12 -5.49 -1.19
C PRO A 113 -28.10 -5.31 -0.02
N GLN A 114 -29.05 -6.22 0.16
CA GLN A 114 -30.15 -6.04 1.11
C GLN A 114 -29.65 -5.64 2.52
N HIS A 115 -28.53 -6.21 2.98
CA HIS A 115 -27.91 -5.82 4.25
C HIS A 115 -27.46 -4.35 4.32
N ILE A 116 -27.00 -3.74 3.22
CA ILE A 116 -26.68 -2.30 3.14
C ILE A 116 -27.97 -1.49 3.13
N ALA A 117 -29.02 -1.94 2.43
CA ALA A 117 -30.32 -1.27 2.43
C ALA A 117 -30.99 -1.31 3.82
N ASP A 118 -30.85 -2.42 4.54
CA ASP A 118 -31.33 -2.61 5.90
C ASP A 118 -30.52 -1.78 6.90
N LEU A 119 -29.20 -1.65 6.72
CA LEU A 119 -28.35 -0.73 7.50
C LEU A 119 -28.72 0.74 7.26
N ILE A 120 -28.98 1.14 6.01
CA ILE A 120 -29.42 2.51 5.67
C ILE A 120 -30.75 2.83 6.37
N LYS A 121 -31.64 1.85 6.44
CA LYS A 121 -32.98 2.00 7.04
C LYS A 121 -32.96 2.01 8.57
N ASN A 122 -32.12 1.18 9.18
CA ASN A 122 -32.17 0.92 10.63
C ASN A 122 -31.09 1.66 11.42
N ASP A 123 -29.92 1.94 10.82
CA ASP A 123 -28.81 2.63 11.47
C ASP A 123 -27.89 3.34 10.44
N PRO A 124 -28.38 4.44 9.82
CA PRO A 124 -27.65 5.16 8.77
C PRO A 124 -26.29 5.71 9.22
N ASN A 125 -26.10 5.95 10.52
CA ASN A 125 -24.83 6.42 11.09
C ASN A 125 -23.77 5.29 11.16
N SER A 126 -24.17 4.01 11.08
CA SER A 126 -23.24 2.88 11.05
C SER A 126 -22.63 2.58 9.68
N LEU A 127 -23.14 3.20 8.61
CA LEU A 127 -22.68 2.93 7.24
C LEU A 127 -21.26 3.42 6.97
N LEU A 128 -20.89 4.52 7.62
CA LEU A 128 -19.60 5.15 7.41
C LEU A 128 -18.69 4.78 8.57
N ASN A 129 -17.47 4.39 8.24
CA ASN A 129 -16.42 4.26 9.24
C ASN A 129 -16.31 5.56 10.07
N PRO A 130 -16.34 5.49 11.43
CA PRO A 130 -16.23 6.64 12.31
C PRO A 130 -15.03 7.55 12.03
N TYR A 131 -13.94 7.03 11.46
CA TYR A 131 -12.78 7.85 11.07
C TYR A 131 -13.12 8.91 10.00
N MET A 132 -14.26 8.80 9.30
CA MET A 132 -14.76 9.84 8.40
C MET A 132 -15.29 11.08 9.15
N GLU A 133 -15.52 10.99 10.45
CA GLU A 133 -15.92 12.10 11.33
C GLU A 133 -14.70 12.80 11.96
N LEU A 134 -13.49 12.32 11.68
CA LEU A 134 -12.26 12.95 12.14
C LEU A 134 -12.05 14.29 11.41
N GLU A 135 -11.95 15.37 12.18
CA GLU A 135 -11.84 16.73 11.63
C GLU A 135 -10.53 16.88 10.85
N GLY A 136 -10.64 17.45 9.65
CA GLY A 136 -9.50 17.62 8.75
C GLY A 136 -9.00 16.32 8.10
N PHE A 137 -9.64 15.17 8.32
CA PHE A 137 -9.24 13.92 7.69
C PHE A 137 -9.77 13.80 6.25
N ASP A 138 -8.85 13.66 5.30
CA ASP A 138 -9.17 13.28 3.93
C ASP A 138 -8.70 11.85 3.69
N GLY A 139 -9.64 10.92 3.55
CA GLY A 139 -9.33 9.50 3.34
C GLY A 139 -8.45 9.23 2.11
N SER A 140 -8.52 10.04 1.05
CA SER A 140 -7.70 9.84 -0.15
C SER A 140 -6.27 10.36 0.02
N ARG A 141 -6.11 11.46 0.76
CA ARG A 141 -4.81 12.14 0.96
C ARG A 141 -4.07 11.65 2.18
N HIS A 142 -4.79 11.35 3.27
CA HIS A 142 -4.25 11.03 4.58
C HIS A 142 -4.05 9.53 4.82
N THR A 143 -4.14 8.73 3.76
CA THR A 143 -3.83 7.31 3.79
C THR A 143 -2.70 7.04 2.78
N PRO A 144 -1.43 7.27 3.14
CA PRO A 144 -0.32 7.22 2.20
C PRO A 144 -0.17 5.87 1.49
N VAL A 145 0.58 5.88 0.40
CA VAL A 145 0.93 4.68 -0.35
C VAL A 145 1.99 3.89 0.43
N GLU A 146 1.58 2.75 0.99
CA GLU A 146 2.40 1.89 1.82
C GLU A 146 3.20 0.90 0.95
N ILE A 147 4.53 1.01 0.95
CA ILE A 147 5.39 0.32 -0.03
C ILE A 147 5.65 -1.17 0.27
N LEU A 148 5.50 -1.64 1.51
CA LEU A 148 5.68 -3.07 1.81
C LEU A 148 4.59 -3.90 1.14
N HIS A 149 3.33 -3.53 1.36
CA HIS A 149 2.17 -4.22 0.81
C HIS A 149 1.93 -3.86 -0.64
N LEU A 150 2.15 -2.60 -1.02
CA LEU A 150 1.94 -2.19 -2.40
C LEU A 150 3.02 -2.75 -3.31
N PHE A 151 4.28 -2.44 -3.02
CA PHE A 151 5.38 -2.68 -3.94
C PHE A 151 5.95 -4.10 -3.76
N LEU A 152 6.41 -4.46 -2.56
CA LEU A 152 7.06 -5.78 -2.34
C LEU A 152 6.05 -6.93 -2.37
N LEU A 153 5.09 -6.95 -1.46
CA LEU A 153 4.05 -7.99 -1.35
C LEU A 153 2.90 -7.81 -2.37
N GLY A 154 3.06 -6.86 -3.29
CA GLY A 154 2.12 -6.58 -4.35
C GLY A 154 2.79 -6.70 -5.70
N VAL A 155 3.29 -5.59 -6.23
CA VAL A 155 3.88 -5.49 -7.57
C VAL A 155 4.99 -6.52 -7.79
N VAL A 156 6.03 -6.53 -6.95
CA VAL A 156 7.17 -7.46 -7.07
C VAL A 156 6.72 -8.90 -6.88
N LYS A 157 5.93 -9.19 -5.84
CA LYS A 157 5.37 -10.52 -5.60
C LYS A 157 4.58 -11.04 -6.80
N TYR A 158 3.72 -10.22 -7.38
CA TYR A 158 2.87 -10.64 -8.48
C TYR A 158 3.68 -10.96 -9.75
N VAL A 159 4.63 -10.09 -10.10
CA VAL A 159 5.52 -10.31 -11.25
C VAL A 159 6.44 -11.52 -10.99
N PHE A 160 6.88 -11.73 -9.74
CA PHE A 160 7.67 -12.91 -9.37
C PHE A 160 6.88 -14.21 -9.43
N CYS A 161 5.64 -14.25 -8.92
CA CYS A 161 4.81 -15.44 -9.03
C CYS A 161 4.54 -15.79 -10.50
N ASP A 162 4.22 -14.79 -11.32
CA ASP A 162 4.02 -14.99 -12.76
C ASP A 162 5.28 -15.56 -13.44
N PHE A 163 6.46 -15.03 -13.12
CA PHE A 163 7.73 -15.62 -13.57
C PHE A 163 7.89 -17.08 -13.13
N MET A 164 7.63 -17.38 -11.85
CA MET A 164 7.77 -18.73 -11.30
C MET A 164 6.77 -19.75 -11.87
N ASP A 165 5.59 -19.28 -12.28
CA ASP A 165 4.54 -20.11 -12.88
C ASP A 165 4.90 -20.52 -14.32
N HIS A 166 5.69 -19.72 -15.03
CA HIS A 166 6.15 -20.01 -16.38
C HIS A 166 7.42 -20.88 -16.44
N LEU A 167 8.16 -21.03 -15.33
CA LEU A 167 9.34 -21.88 -15.27
C LEU A 167 9.00 -23.38 -15.24
N LYS A 168 9.71 -24.15 -16.06
CA LYS A 168 9.67 -25.62 -16.05
C LYS A 168 10.34 -26.20 -14.79
N PRO A 169 10.05 -27.46 -14.45
CA PRO A 169 10.63 -28.10 -13.26
C PRO A 169 12.17 -28.15 -13.25
N ASP A 170 12.80 -28.38 -14.40
CA ASP A 170 14.25 -28.37 -14.60
C ASP A 170 14.83 -26.96 -14.45
N GLU A 171 14.21 -25.96 -15.07
CA GLU A 171 14.62 -24.55 -14.92
C GLU A 171 14.53 -24.06 -13.46
N LYS A 172 13.57 -24.59 -12.68
CA LYS A 172 13.48 -24.33 -11.23
C LYS A 172 14.66 -24.92 -10.46
N VAL A 173 15.23 -26.05 -10.90
CA VAL A 173 16.45 -26.62 -10.31
C VAL A 173 17.65 -25.74 -10.64
N ASP A 174 17.77 -25.28 -11.88
CA ASP A 174 18.82 -24.35 -12.30
C ASP A 174 18.74 -23.02 -11.54
N LEU A 175 17.52 -22.50 -11.35
CA LEU A 175 17.27 -21.32 -10.54
C LEU A 175 17.77 -21.48 -9.09
N ILE A 176 17.58 -22.66 -8.47
CA ILE A 176 18.15 -22.95 -7.14
C ILE A 176 19.68 -22.93 -7.20
N GLY A 177 20.28 -23.47 -8.26
CA GLY A 177 21.73 -23.44 -8.50
C GLY A 177 22.25 -22.01 -8.55
N LEU A 178 21.60 -21.14 -9.33
CA LEU A 178 21.98 -19.74 -9.48
C LEU A 178 21.84 -18.95 -8.18
N TRP A 179 20.78 -19.20 -7.41
CA TRP A 179 20.61 -18.62 -6.08
C TRP A 179 21.71 -19.06 -5.10
N ARG A 180 22.22 -20.30 -5.21
CA ARG A 180 23.36 -20.77 -4.40
C ARG A 180 24.66 -20.11 -4.80
N SER A 181 24.86 -19.83 -6.10
CA SER A 181 26.07 -19.17 -6.60
C SER A 181 26.03 -17.65 -6.50
N PHE A 182 24.88 -17.05 -6.21
CA PHE A 182 24.73 -15.60 -6.16
C PHE A 182 25.56 -15.02 -5.02
N ASN A 183 26.54 -14.20 -5.38
CA ASN A 183 27.42 -13.57 -4.42
C ASN A 183 26.69 -12.42 -3.70
N THR A 184 26.41 -12.61 -2.41
CA THR A 184 25.74 -11.62 -1.57
C THR A 184 26.70 -10.62 -0.90
N ASN A 185 28.00 -10.72 -1.17
CA ASN A 185 28.99 -9.79 -0.61
C ASN A 185 28.60 -8.36 -0.98
N SER A 186 28.70 -7.46 0.00
CA SER A 186 28.37 -6.04 -0.13
C SER A 186 26.88 -5.70 -0.35
N LEU A 187 25.96 -6.68 -0.35
CA LEU A 187 24.53 -6.41 -0.55
C LEU A 187 23.72 -6.26 0.76
N ASN A 188 24.34 -6.44 1.92
CA ASN A 188 23.65 -6.42 3.23
C ASN A 188 22.39 -7.33 3.26
N ILE A 189 22.49 -8.50 2.62
CA ILE A 189 21.42 -9.48 2.48
C ILE A 189 21.63 -10.58 3.54
N PRO A 190 20.60 -11.00 4.29
CA PRO A 190 20.71 -12.13 5.21
C PRO A 190 20.96 -13.44 4.46
N SER A 191 21.40 -14.49 5.17
CA SER A 191 21.61 -15.82 4.56
C SER A 191 20.42 -16.24 3.70
N LEU A 192 20.68 -16.48 2.41
CA LEU A 192 19.68 -16.92 1.46
C LEU A 192 19.22 -18.35 1.78
N LYS A 193 17.97 -18.65 1.44
CA LYS A 193 17.42 -20.01 1.48
C LYS A 193 16.96 -20.41 0.08
N PRO A 194 17.87 -20.75 -0.85
CA PRO A 194 17.56 -20.96 -2.27
C PRO A 194 16.38 -21.90 -2.54
N VAL A 195 16.39 -23.07 -1.89
CA VAL A 195 15.30 -24.07 -2.01
C VAL A 195 13.98 -23.49 -1.50
N GLY A 196 14.01 -22.75 -0.40
CA GLY A 196 12.82 -22.12 0.17
C GLY A 196 12.25 -21.01 -0.72
N MET A 197 13.12 -20.19 -1.33
CA MET A 197 12.72 -19.11 -2.24
C MET A 197 11.98 -19.64 -3.47
N VAL A 198 12.41 -20.78 -4.00
CA VAL A 198 11.77 -21.44 -5.16
C VAL A 198 10.53 -22.23 -4.75
N LYS A 199 10.61 -23.03 -3.68
CA LYS A 199 9.51 -23.91 -3.24
C LYS A 199 8.32 -23.14 -2.67
N TYR A 200 8.57 -22.04 -1.98
CA TYR A 200 7.55 -21.25 -1.28
C TYR A 200 7.39 -19.85 -1.91
N SER A 201 7.55 -19.75 -3.24
CA SER A 201 7.58 -18.49 -4.00
C SER A 201 6.38 -17.56 -3.73
N SER A 202 5.20 -18.13 -3.46
CA SER A 202 3.98 -17.38 -3.17
C SER A 202 3.81 -16.94 -1.71
N SER A 203 4.63 -17.46 -0.79
CA SER A 203 4.56 -17.24 0.67
C SER A 203 5.78 -16.54 1.25
N LEU A 204 6.61 -15.94 0.40
CA LEU A 204 7.77 -15.15 0.83
C LEU A 204 7.34 -13.86 1.52
N VAL A 205 8.27 -13.27 2.29
CA VAL A 205 8.02 -12.01 3.01
C VAL A 205 8.72 -10.83 2.32
N GLY A 206 8.43 -9.60 2.76
CA GLY A 206 8.93 -8.38 2.10
C GLY A 206 10.45 -8.36 1.87
N LYS A 207 11.24 -8.78 2.87
CA LYS A 207 12.70 -8.85 2.75
C LYS A 207 13.16 -9.76 1.61
N ASP A 208 12.48 -10.88 1.39
CA ASP A 208 12.83 -11.84 0.35
C ASP A 208 12.53 -11.23 -1.03
N PHE A 209 11.39 -10.53 -1.17
CA PHE A 209 11.06 -9.81 -2.41
C PHE A 209 12.01 -8.64 -2.70
N ARG A 210 12.56 -8.01 -1.65
CA ARG A 210 13.59 -6.98 -1.81
C ARG A 210 14.87 -7.58 -2.39
N VAL A 211 15.31 -8.72 -1.88
CA VAL A 211 16.45 -9.49 -2.42
C VAL A 211 16.19 -9.91 -3.86
N ILE A 212 15.00 -10.44 -4.14
CA ILE A 212 14.56 -10.86 -5.48
C ILE A 212 14.72 -9.74 -6.49
N VAL A 213 14.22 -8.53 -6.21
CA VAL A 213 14.33 -7.41 -7.14
C VAL A 213 15.77 -6.95 -7.36
N GLN A 214 16.63 -7.04 -6.33
CA GLN A 214 18.05 -6.67 -6.45
C GLN A 214 18.85 -7.69 -7.28
N ALA A 215 18.52 -8.97 -7.16
CA ALA A 215 19.23 -10.05 -7.84
C ALA A 215 18.66 -10.38 -9.23
N ALA A 216 17.44 -9.95 -9.55
CA ALA A 216 16.71 -10.32 -10.75
C ALA A 216 17.50 -10.16 -12.06
N PRO A 217 18.23 -9.05 -12.32
CA PRO A 217 19.01 -8.89 -13.56
C PRO A 217 20.08 -9.97 -13.76
N PHE A 218 20.64 -10.49 -12.67
CA PHE A 218 21.74 -11.45 -12.69
C PHE A 218 21.26 -12.90 -12.71
N ILE A 219 20.14 -13.16 -12.05
CA ILE A 219 19.65 -14.54 -11.86
C ILE A 219 18.57 -14.86 -12.90
N PHE A 220 17.61 -13.98 -13.12
CA PHE A 220 16.39 -14.36 -13.82
C PHE A 220 16.43 -14.15 -15.33
N PHE A 221 17.23 -13.19 -15.82
CA PHE A 221 17.15 -12.74 -17.22
C PHE A 221 17.47 -13.83 -18.25
N GLN A 222 18.25 -14.84 -17.85
CA GLN A 222 18.57 -16.00 -18.69
C GLN A 222 17.38 -16.91 -18.96
N PHE A 223 16.32 -16.84 -18.14
CA PHE A 223 15.08 -17.60 -18.31
C PHE A 223 13.98 -16.79 -19.02
N MET A 224 14.30 -15.59 -19.52
CA MET A 224 13.30 -14.65 -20.03
C MET A 224 13.53 -14.30 -21.49
N GLU A 225 12.44 -14.31 -22.24
CA GLU A 225 12.35 -13.62 -23.53
C GLU A 225 12.25 -12.09 -23.34
N GLU A 226 12.49 -11.35 -24.42
CA GLU A 226 12.58 -9.89 -24.40
C GLU A 226 11.36 -9.19 -23.76
N PRO A 227 10.09 -9.57 -24.04
CA PRO A 227 8.94 -8.91 -23.43
C PRO A 227 8.93 -9.01 -21.88
N THR A 228 9.16 -10.21 -21.34
CA THR A 228 9.22 -10.45 -19.89
C THR A 228 10.44 -9.77 -19.28
N ARG A 229 11.58 -9.80 -19.98
CA ARG A 229 12.81 -9.12 -19.55
C ARG A 229 12.61 -7.61 -19.43
N ASN A 230 11.88 -6.98 -20.36
CA ASN A 230 11.59 -5.55 -20.31
C ASN A 230 10.76 -5.15 -19.09
N ILE A 231 9.80 -5.98 -18.68
CA ILE A 231 9.03 -5.77 -17.44
C ILE A 231 9.98 -5.77 -16.23
N TRP A 232 10.83 -6.78 -16.10
CA TRP A 232 11.76 -6.88 -14.98
C TRP A 232 12.81 -5.78 -15.00
N HIS A 233 13.31 -5.42 -16.17
CA HIS A 233 14.21 -4.29 -16.33
C HIS A 233 13.57 -3.00 -15.82
N ALA A 234 12.35 -2.68 -16.26
CA ALA A 234 11.62 -1.51 -15.77
C ALA A 234 11.38 -1.56 -14.26
N LEU A 235 11.03 -2.73 -13.71
CA LEU A 235 10.84 -2.92 -12.27
C LEU A 235 12.13 -2.69 -11.47
N CYS A 236 13.27 -3.18 -11.98
CA CYS A 236 14.59 -3.00 -11.35
C CYS A 236 15.07 -1.55 -11.38
N HIS A 237 14.64 -0.74 -12.37
CA HIS A 237 14.90 0.70 -12.40
C HIS A 237 13.96 1.49 -11.49
N LEU A 238 12.71 1.03 -11.33
CA LEU A 238 11.73 1.66 -10.45
C LEU A 238 12.06 1.43 -8.96
N ALA A 239 12.49 0.22 -8.59
CA ALA A 239 12.70 -0.15 -7.19
C ALA A 239 13.68 0.77 -6.41
N PRO A 240 14.85 1.18 -6.95
CA PRO A 240 15.75 2.11 -6.27
C PRO A 240 15.08 3.44 -5.90
N LEU A 241 14.24 3.98 -6.78
CA LEU A 241 13.51 5.22 -6.51
C LEU A 241 12.49 5.02 -5.38
N VAL A 242 11.75 3.91 -5.39
CA VAL A 242 10.76 3.58 -4.34
C VAL A 242 11.43 3.43 -2.96
N PHE A 243 12.66 2.91 -2.90
CA PHE A 243 13.40 2.70 -1.66
C PHE A 243 14.40 3.80 -1.30
N GLN A 244 14.41 4.91 -2.06
CA GLN A 244 15.29 6.03 -1.77
C GLN A 244 14.95 6.62 -0.41
N THR A 245 15.96 6.76 0.46
CA THR A 245 15.79 7.26 1.84
C THR A 245 15.98 8.77 1.97
N HIS A 246 16.54 9.41 0.94
CA HIS A 246 16.81 10.84 0.92
C HIS A 246 16.61 11.40 -0.49
N ILE A 247 15.77 12.42 -0.63
CA ILE A 247 15.44 13.09 -1.89
C ILE A 247 16.06 14.50 -1.85
N LYS A 248 17.02 14.76 -2.73
CA LYS A 248 17.72 16.06 -2.81
C LYS A 248 16.88 17.13 -3.49
N ASN A 249 16.32 16.79 -4.65
CA ASN A 249 15.41 17.64 -5.41
C ASN A 249 14.09 16.89 -5.61
N MET A 250 13.02 17.38 -4.99
CA MET A 250 11.70 16.75 -5.04
C MET A 250 11.08 16.80 -6.44
N GLU A 251 11.26 17.89 -7.18
CA GLU A 251 10.66 18.05 -8.51
C GLU A 251 11.28 17.05 -9.51
N GLU A 252 12.61 17.02 -9.59
CA GLU A 252 13.35 16.09 -10.46
C GLU A 252 13.05 14.63 -10.10
N TYR A 253 13.04 14.32 -8.80
CA TYR A 253 12.72 12.98 -8.32
C TYR A 253 11.30 12.54 -8.72
N LEU A 254 10.30 13.41 -8.56
CA LEU A 254 8.92 13.08 -8.90
C LEU A 254 8.72 12.92 -10.41
N ILE A 255 9.44 13.69 -11.24
CA ILE A 255 9.43 13.52 -12.70
C ILE A 255 9.99 12.15 -13.07
N GLU A 256 11.18 11.81 -12.56
CA GLU A 256 11.83 10.52 -12.84
C GLU A 256 10.98 9.35 -12.35
N LEU A 257 10.43 9.44 -11.13
CA LEU A 257 9.56 8.41 -10.56
C LEU A 257 8.33 8.17 -11.44
N LYS A 258 7.64 9.24 -11.89
CA LYS A 258 6.48 9.13 -12.78
C LYS A 258 6.84 8.45 -14.09
N ILE A 259 7.97 8.85 -14.71
CA ILE A 259 8.46 8.23 -15.96
C ILE A 259 8.72 6.73 -15.76
N ARG A 260 9.37 6.33 -14.66
CA ARG A 260 9.65 4.91 -14.38
C ARG A 260 8.40 4.10 -14.10
N ILE A 261 7.41 4.68 -13.41
CA ILE A 261 6.09 4.06 -13.23
C ILE A 261 5.41 3.87 -14.59
N ASP A 262 5.38 4.88 -15.44
CA ASP A 262 4.75 4.82 -16.76
C ASP A 262 5.41 3.76 -17.65
N ILE A 263 6.74 3.69 -17.69
CA ILE A 263 7.49 2.67 -18.45
C ILE A 263 7.17 1.26 -17.92
N PHE A 264 7.15 1.08 -16.60
CA PHE A 264 6.81 -0.21 -15.99
C PHE A 264 5.38 -0.64 -16.34
N LEU A 265 4.40 0.25 -16.18
CA LEU A 265 3.00 -0.04 -16.49
C LEU A 265 2.77 -0.30 -17.98
N TYR A 266 3.50 0.39 -18.86
CA TYR A 266 3.50 0.14 -20.29
C TYR A 266 3.88 -1.32 -20.61
N HIS A 267 5.02 -1.79 -20.10
CA HIS A 267 5.47 -3.16 -20.35
C HIS A 267 4.55 -4.21 -19.72
N ILE A 268 4.04 -3.95 -18.51
CA ILE A 268 3.08 -4.83 -17.84
C ILE A 268 1.83 -5.03 -18.70
N ILE A 269 1.23 -3.95 -19.20
CA ILE A 269 -0.03 -4.05 -19.96
C ILE A 269 0.19 -4.57 -21.38
N GLN A 270 1.36 -4.29 -21.97
CA GLN A 270 1.77 -4.89 -23.23
C GLN A 270 1.86 -6.43 -23.10
N SER A 271 2.28 -6.95 -21.95
CA SER A 271 2.33 -8.40 -21.71
C SER A 271 0.94 -9.02 -21.55
N SER A 272 0.06 -8.40 -20.74
CA SER A 272 -1.29 -8.90 -20.51
C SER A 272 -2.17 -7.81 -19.90
N ALA A 273 -3.37 -7.61 -20.48
CA ALA A 273 -4.35 -6.72 -19.88
C ALA A 273 -4.93 -7.25 -18.56
N GLN A 274 -4.69 -8.52 -18.19
CA GLN A 274 -5.22 -9.10 -16.94
C GLN A 274 -4.68 -8.42 -15.68
N TRP A 275 -3.54 -7.74 -15.77
CA TRP A 275 -2.93 -6.99 -14.67
C TRP A 275 -3.82 -5.86 -14.14
N ILE A 276 -4.81 -5.39 -14.89
CA ILE A 276 -5.81 -4.41 -14.39
C ILE A 276 -6.67 -4.94 -13.23
N ASN A 277 -6.73 -6.27 -13.06
CA ASN A 277 -7.42 -6.90 -11.93
C ASN A 277 -6.57 -6.90 -10.65
N LYS A 278 -5.38 -6.29 -10.69
CA LYS A 278 -4.50 -6.11 -9.55
C LYS A 278 -4.44 -4.60 -9.21
N PRO A 279 -5.31 -4.09 -8.32
CA PRO A 279 -5.40 -2.65 -7.99
C PRO A 279 -4.09 -2.03 -7.52
N LYS A 280 -3.17 -2.84 -6.99
CA LYS A 280 -1.83 -2.40 -6.57
C LYS A 280 -1.00 -1.78 -7.73
N PHE A 281 -1.21 -2.20 -8.98
CA PHE A 281 -0.55 -1.54 -10.12
C PHE A 281 -1.10 -0.13 -10.36
N HIS A 282 -2.42 0.06 -10.23
CA HIS A 282 -3.01 1.41 -10.33
C HIS A 282 -2.55 2.30 -9.18
N MET A 283 -2.46 1.75 -7.96
CA MET A 283 -2.04 2.49 -6.78
C MET A 283 -0.60 3.03 -6.87
N LEU A 284 0.26 2.48 -7.75
CA LEU A 284 1.57 3.07 -8.04
C LEU A 284 1.45 4.50 -8.59
N LEU A 285 0.41 4.81 -9.37
CA LEU A 285 0.22 6.14 -9.95
C LEU A 285 0.00 7.22 -8.87
N HIS A 286 -0.39 6.83 -7.66
CA HIS A 286 -0.58 7.72 -6.51
C HIS A 286 0.66 7.81 -5.61
N LEU A 287 1.69 7.00 -5.85
CA LEU A 287 2.93 7.05 -5.08
C LEU A 287 3.64 8.41 -5.17
N PRO A 288 3.72 9.09 -6.33
CA PRO A 288 4.34 10.41 -6.42
C PRO A 288 3.66 11.45 -5.53
N ASP A 289 2.32 11.48 -5.51
CA ASP A 289 1.57 12.44 -4.68
C ASP A 289 1.72 12.12 -3.19
N SER A 290 1.79 10.82 -2.84
CA SER A 290 2.11 10.38 -1.48
C SER A 290 3.51 10.83 -1.05
N ILE A 291 4.51 10.73 -1.93
CA ILE A 291 5.89 11.14 -1.60
C ILE A 291 6.01 12.66 -1.51
N LEU A 292 5.29 13.40 -2.35
CA LEU A 292 5.26 14.87 -2.25
C LEU A 292 4.74 15.34 -0.88
N LEU A 293 3.75 14.63 -0.32
CA LEU A 293 3.14 14.99 0.95
C LEU A 293 3.92 14.49 2.17
N TYR A 294 4.46 13.27 2.11
CA TYR A 294 5.03 12.58 3.28
C TYR A 294 6.55 12.41 3.23
N GLY A 295 7.19 12.84 2.14
CA GLY A 295 8.61 12.59 1.89
C GLY A 295 8.89 11.17 1.40
N PRO A 296 10.13 10.68 1.55
CA PRO A 296 10.54 9.35 1.10
C PRO A 296 9.57 8.24 1.47
N ALA A 297 9.21 7.37 0.53
CA ALA A 297 8.14 6.38 0.72
C ALA A 297 8.39 5.39 1.88
N GLY A 298 9.66 5.19 2.24
CA GLY A 298 10.05 4.39 3.41
C GLY A 298 9.52 4.93 4.75
N LEU A 299 9.19 6.22 4.85
CA LEU A 299 8.63 6.84 6.05
C LEU A 299 7.21 6.35 6.34
N CYS A 300 6.47 5.93 5.31
CA CYS A 300 5.11 5.40 5.43
C CYS A 300 5.08 3.86 5.44
N SER A 301 6.24 3.19 5.46
CA SER A 301 6.32 1.72 5.47
C SER A 301 5.81 1.14 6.79
N THR A 302 5.00 0.10 6.68
CA THR A 302 4.39 -0.58 7.85
C THR A 302 5.25 -1.69 8.44
N GLU A 303 6.42 -1.97 7.87
CA GLU A 303 7.31 -3.06 8.31
C GLU A 303 7.63 -3.02 9.82
N LYS A 304 7.86 -1.83 10.37
CA LYS A 304 8.09 -1.64 11.81
C LYS A 304 6.88 -2.07 12.64
N PHE A 305 5.67 -1.70 12.23
CA PHE A 305 4.43 -2.08 12.91
C PHE A 305 4.15 -3.58 12.77
N GLU A 306 4.42 -4.17 11.61
CA GLU A 306 4.25 -5.61 11.41
C GLU A 306 5.22 -6.45 12.25
N SER A 307 6.47 -6.00 12.39
CA SER A 307 7.43 -6.65 13.29
C SER A 307 6.92 -6.68 14.74
N TYR A 308 6.12 -5.67 15.12
CA TYR A 308 5.49 -5.54 16.43
C TYR A 308 4.40 -6.60 16.66
N ASN A 309 3.76 -7.11 15.61
CA ASN A 309 2.81 -8.23 15.73
C ASN A 309 3.48 -9.50 16.28
N GLY A 310 4.79 -9.67 16.09
CA GLY A 310 5.55 -10.73 16.75
C GLY A 310 5.61 -10.56 18.27
N ILE A 311 5.83 -9.32 18.73
CA ILE A 311 5.90 -8.96 20.15
C ILE A 311 4.53 -9.15 20.82
N VAL A 312 3.46 -8.67 20.18
CA VAL A 312 2.07 -8.85 20.66
C VAL A 312 1.74 -10.34 20.80
N ARG A 313 2.07 -11.15 19.78
CA ARG A 313 1.85 -12.61 19.84
C ARG A 313 2.65 -13.26 20.96
N ASN A 314 3.90 -12.85 21.17
CA ASN A 314 4.73 -13.37 22.24
C ASN A 314 4.13 -13.06 23.62
N ALA A 315 3.71 -11.81 23.86
CA ALA A 315 3.03 -11.41 25.08
C ALA A 315 1.72 -12.19 25.29
N SER A 316 0.97 -12.43 24.22
CA SER A 316 -0.26 -13.24 24.25
C SER A 316 0.01 -14.70 24.62
N VAL A 317 1.01 -15.35 24.01
CA VAL A 317 1.35 -16.76 24.25
C VAL A 317 1.73 -17.00 25.71
N HIS A 318 2.43 -16.04 26.32
CA HIS A 318 2.91 -16.07 27.70
C HIS A 318 1.97 -15.44 28.73
N SER A 319 0.78 -14.98 28.31
CA SER A 319 -0.27 -14.52 29.22
C SER A 319 -0.92 -15.69 29.98
N ASN A 320 -1.59 -15.40 31.11
CA ASN A 320 -2.39 -16.42 31.82
C ASN A 320 -3.67 -16.80 31.04
N ARG A 321 -3.94 -16.09 29.93
CA ARG A 321 -5.06 -16.24 28.99
C ARG A 321 -6.45 -16.04 29.59
N GLN A 322 -6.56 -15.58 30.82
CA GLN A 322 -7.84 -15.20 31.45
C GLN A 322 -8.31 -13.85 30.94
N SER A 323 -7.38 -12.90 30.75
CA SER A 323 -7.65 -11.60 30.14
C SER A 323 -6.50 -11.18 29.22
N PRO A 324 -6.36 -11.80 28.03
CA PRO A 324 -5.22 -11.56 27.14
C PRO A 324 -5.01 -10.09 26.78
N GLY A 325 -6.10 -9.32 26.62
CA GLY A 325 -6.01 -7.89 26.31
C GLY A 325 -5.39 -7.07 27.44
N GLN A 326 -5.76 -7.36 28.69
CA GLN A 326 -5.24 -6.68 29.86
C GLN A 326 -3.77 -7.03 30.11
N ASP A 327 -3.42 -8.31 30.00
CA ASP A 327 -2.04 -8.79 30.19
C ASP A 327 -1.09 -8.18 29.14
N ILE A 328 -1.54 -8.11 27.88
CA ILE A 328 -0.80 -7.45 26.80
C ILE A 328 -0.63 -5.95 27.09
N ALA A 329 -1.69 -5.26 27.53
CA ALA A 329 -1.63 -3.83 27.85
C ALA A 329 -0.65 -3.53 29.01
N ILE A 330 -0.67 -4.33 30.08
CA ILE A 330 0.27 -4.20 31.21
C ILE A 330 1.71 -4.44 30.76
N THR A 331 1.93 -5.46 29.92
CA THR A 331 3.25 -5.76 29.35
C THR A 331 3.77 -4.57 28.52
N PHE A 332 2.92 -3.96 27.69
CA PHE A 332 3.29 -2.79 26.90
C PHE A 332 3.54 -1.55 27.74
N SER A 333 2.70 -1.28 28.74
CA SER A 333 2.91 -0.19 29.69
C SER A 333 4.28 -0.30 30.36
N SER A 334 4.59 -1.49 30.88
CA SER A 334 5.89 -1.78 31.50
C SER A 334 7.05 -1.58 30.53
N TYR A 335 6.94 -2.09 29.29
CA TYR A 335 7.98 -1.94 28.27
C TYR A 335 8.21 -0.46 27.90
N HIS A 336 7.15 0.34 27.81
CA HIS A 336 7.25 1.77 27.54
C HIS A 336 7.92 2.51 28.69
N SER A 337 7.54 2.23 29.94
CA SER A 337 8.18 2.79 31.13
C SER A 337 9.68 2.45 31.19
N TYR A 338 10.06 1.19 30.95
CA TYR A 338 11.47 0.81 30.89
C TYR A 338 12.23 1.53 29.78
N ARG A 339 11.63 1.63 28.59
CA ARG A 339 12.26 2.35 27.48
C ARG A 339 12.48 3.82 27.81
N GLN A 340 11.51 4.49 28.42
CA GLN A 340 11.61 5.89 28.83
C GLN A 340 12.68 6.11 29.91
N LEU A 341 12.79 5.18 30.87
CA LEU A 341 13.84 5.21 31.89
C LEU A 341 15.23 5.02 31.29
N LEU A 342 15.37 4.10 30.32
CA LEU A 342 16.64 3.75 29.69
C LEU A 342 17.04 4.70 28.56
N SER A 343 16.12 5.46 27.97
CA SER A 343 16.40 6.45 26.93
C SER A 343 16.81 7.82 27.48
N ARG A 344 16.96 7.96 28.81
CA ARG A 344 17.64 9.11 29.42
C ARG A 344 19.15 8.98 29.20
N SER A 345 19.60 9.26 27.98
CA SER A 345 21.00 9.47 27.60
C SER A 345 21.06 10.49 26.47
#